data_AF-A0A6D2I4C1-F1
#
_entry.id   AF-A0A6D2I4C1-F1
#
_cell.length_a   1.000
_cell.length_b   1.000
_cell.length_c   1.000
_cell.angle_alpha   90.00
_cell.angle_beta   90.00
_cell.angle_gamma   90.00
#
_symmetry.space_group_name_H-M   'P 1'
#
loop_
_entity.id
_entity.type
_entity.pdbx_description
1 polymer ?
#
loop_
_entity_poly.entity_id
_entity_poly.type
_entity_poly.pdbx_seq_one_letter_code
_entity_poly.pdbx_strand_id
1 'polypeptide(L)'
;MADNRRRRSLFHISLLSASLLCLFLSPIPASAQPRKLRFDANGEFKILQVADMHFANGATTRCLNVLPAQMDHCSDLNTTAFLSRLIAAEKPDLIVFTGDNIYGPHVKDPVKSLNAAFAPAIASKTPWVAVLGNHDQESTLSRQELMKHIVTLPYTLSQVNPPEAAHYIDGFGNYNLQVHGAAAAAADSFLQNKSLLNLYFLDSGDYSKVPSIKGYDWIKTSQQLWFNNTSTKNLQREYNAEPNAQEGVAPGLAYFHIPLPEYWTFDSMNATKGDRLEETSSAKTNSGFFTTLVARGDVKGVFVGHDHNNDFCGELKGVNLCYGGVAGYHAYGFTGWPRRARVVVAGLNKNRDGKWGGVKSIRTWKRLDDQDLSRVDAQFLWNNPGN
;
A
#
# COMPACT_ATOMS: atom_id res chain seq x y z
N MET A 1 34.20 -48.70 -79.37
CA MET A 1 34.75 -47.83 -80.43
C MET A 1 34.39 -46.38 -80.08
N ALA A 2 35.39 -45.50 -80.14
CA ALA A 2 35.34 -44.02 -80.20
C ALA A 2 34.50 -43.29 -79.12
N ASP A 3 35.11 -42.60 -78.16
CA ASP A 3 35.69 -41.24 -78.26
C ASP A 3 34.61 -40.15 -78.35
N ASN A 4 34.50 -39.25 -77.35
CA ASN A 4 35.04 -37.89 -77.47
C ASN A 4 34.76 -37.01 -76.22
N ARG A 5 35.75 -36.18 -75.94
CA ARG A 5 35.91 -35.22 -74.84
C ARG A 5 34.84 -34.11 -74.83
N ARG A 6 34.60 -33.53 -73.65
CA ARG A 6 34.59 -32.06 -73.48
C ARG A 6 34.86 -31.63 -72.03
N ARG A 7 35.98 -30.90 -71.84
CA ARG A 7 36.30 -30.05 -70.68
C ARG A 7 35.33 -28.86 -70.63
N ARG A 8 34.84 -28.48 -69.44
CA ARG A 8 34.58 -27.09 -68.99
C ARG A 8 34.61 -27.08 -67.45
N SER A 9 35.66 -26.52 -66.84
CA SER A 9 35.73 -25.14 -66.30
C SER A 9 35.02 -25.00 -64.96
N LEU A 10 35.83 -24.88 -63.91
CA LEU A 10 35.48 -24.49 -62.55
C LEU A 10 34.79 -23.13 -62.55
N PHE A 11 33.64 -23.03 -61.90
CA PHE A 11 33.09 -21.78 -61.39
C PHE A 11 32.64 -22.02 -59.95
N HIS A 12 33.35 -21.38 -59.02
CA HIS A 12 32.95 -21.26 -57.62
C HIS A 12 31.63 -20.48 -57.55
N ILE A 13 30.60 -21.09 -56.98
CA ILE A 13 29.39 -20.40 -56.52
C ILE A 13 29.33 -20.60 -55.01
N SER A 14 29.57 -19.51 -54.29
CA SER A 14 29.49 -19.40 -52.85
C SER A 14 28.08 -19.74 -52.37
N LEU A 15 27.97 -20.71 -51.47
CA LEU A 15 26.74 -21.04 -50.73
C LEU A 15 26.43 -19.91 -49.74
N LEU A 16 25.55 -18.98 -50.14
CA LEU A 16 24.85 -18.10 -49.21
C LEU A 16 23.65 -18.88 -48.67
N SER A 17 23.87 -19.59 -47.56
CA SER A 17 22.81 -20.19 -46.76
C SER A 17 22.14 -19.08 -45.95
N ALA A 18 21.05 -18.50 -46.49
CA ALA A 18 20.18 -17.60 -45.73
C ALA A 18 19.34 -18.43 -44.76
N SER A 19 19.89 -18.69 -43.57
CA SER A 19 19.13 -19.25 -42.45
C SER A 19 18.14 -18.18 -41.97
N LEU A 20 16.86 -18.37 -42.32
CA LEU A 20 15.75 -17.57 -41.84
C LEU A 20 15.57 -17.85 -40.34
N LEU A 21 16.25 -17.07 -39.49
CA LEU A 21 16.04 -17.09 -38.06
C LEU A 21 14.72 -16.35 -37.77
N CYS A 22 13.61 -17.09 -37.81
CA CYS A 22 12.33 -16.64 -37.24
C CYS A 22 12.51 -16.50 -35.72
N LEU A 23 13.09 -15.39 -35.29
CA LEU A 23 12.96 -14.89 -33.94
C LEU A 23 11.49 -14.58 -33.72
N PHE A 24 10.81 -15.48 -33.02
CA PHE A 24 9.56 -15.17 -32.33
C PHE A 24 9.89 -14.12 -31.26
N LEU A 25 10.01 -12.86 -31.68
CA LEU A 25 9.84 -11.71 -30.81
C LEU A 25 8.39 -11.75 -30.36
N SER A 26 8.13 -12.46 -29.25
CA SER A 26 6.89 -12.25 -28.51
C SER A 26 6.77 -10.74 -28.29
N PRO A 27 5.67 -10.10 -28.69
CA PRO A 27 5.49 -8.68 -28.42
C PRO A 27 5.58 -8.52 -26.91
N ILE A 28 6.56 -7.72 -26.46
CA ILE A 28 6.55 -7.14 -25.12
C ILE A 28 5.15 -6.51 -25.00
N PRO A 29 4.28 -6.97 -24.07
CA PRO A 29 2.96 -6.41 -23.97
C PRO A 29 3.12 -4.91 -23.79
N ALA A 30 2.49 -4.16 -24.70
CA ALA A 30 2.38 -2.72 -24.63
C ALA A 30 2.05 -2.32 -23.19
N SER A 31 2.79 -1.35 -22.67
CA SER A 31 2.56 -0.69 -21.38
C SER A 31 1.07 -0.71 -21.05
N ALA A 32 0.67 -1.59 -20.12
CA ALA A 32 -0.69 -1.63 -19.65
C ALA A 32 -0.94 -0.27 -19.01
N GLN A 33 -1.83 0.52 -19.62
CA GLN A 33 -2.35 1.75 -19.02
C GLN A 33 -2.64 1.46 -17.54
N PRO A 34 -2.12 2.26 -16.59
CA PRO A 34 -2.24 1.96 -15.18
C PRO A 34 -3.71 1.72 -14.84
N ARG A 35 -3.99 0.53 -14.31
CA ARG A 35 -5.35 0.05 -14.05
C ARG A 35 -6.00 1.02 -13.05
N LYS A 36 -6.99 1.78 -13.51
CA LYS A 36 -7.76 2.68 -12.63
C LYS A 36 -8.40 1.86 -11.52
N LEU A 37 -8.18 2.25 -10.27
CA LEU A 37 -8.84 1.65 -9.12
C LEU A 37 -10.33 1.98 -9.16
N ARG A 38 -11.17 0.96 -8.93
CA ARG A 38 -12.62 1.05 -9.04
C ARG A 38 -13.31 0.17 -8.02
N PHE A 39 -14.47 0.60 -7.56
CA PHE A 39 -15.39 -0.29 -6.84
C PHE A 39 -15.82 -1.46 -7.74
N ASP A 40 -16.03 -2.62 -7.14
CA ASP A 40 -16.45 -3.83 -7.83
C ASP A 40 -17.94 -3.79 -8.23
N ALA A 41 -18.43 -4.88 -8.82
CA ALA A 41 -19.84 -4.98 -9.22
C ALA A 41 -20.82 -4.96 -8.02
N ASN A 42 -20.35 -5.29 -6.83
CA ASN A 42 -21.12 -5.25 -5.58
C ASN A 42 -21.04 -3.88 -4.89
N GLY A 43 -20.34 -2.92 -5.48
CA GLY A 43 -20.14 -1.60 -4.90
C GLY A 43 -19.17 -1.61 -3.72
N GLU A 44 -18.29 -2.61 -3.61
CA GLU A 44 -17.26 -2.69 -2.58
C GLU A 44 -15.87 -2.39 -3.16
N PHE A 45 -15.01 -1.81 -2.33
CA PHE A 45 -13.58 -1.69 -2.61
C PHE A 45 -12.82 -2.15 -1.37
N LYS A 46 -12.01 -3.21 -1.52
CA LYS A 46 -11.31 -3.88 -0.42
C LYS A 46 -9.82 -3.59 -0.46
N ILE A 47 -9.30 -3.11 0.67
CA ILE A 47 -7.90 -2.83 0.91
C ILE A 47 -7.37 -3.82 1.95
N LEU A 48 -6.25 -4.49 1.63
CA LEU A 48 -5.46 -5.25 2.61
C LEU A 48 -4.27 -4.38 3.04
N GLN A 49 -4.28 -3.91 4.29
CA GLN A 49 -3.16 -3.22 4.90
C GLN A 49 -2.20 -4.25 5.52
N VAL A 50 -0.92 -4.18 5.14
CA VAL A 50 0.17 -4.98 5.70
C VAL A 50 1.19 -4.03 6.30
N ALA A 51 1.44 -4.14 7.60
CA ALA A 51 2.43 -3.30 8.29
C ALA A 51 3.57 -4.15 8.84
N ASP A 52 4.76 -3.56 8.95
CA ASP A 52 5.86 -4.07 9.76
C ASP A 52 6.24 -5.52 9.40
N MET A 53 6.54 -5.74 8.11
CA MET A 53 7.02 -7.05 7.65
C MET A 53 8.43 -7.33 8.16
N HIS A 54 9.26 -6.28 8.27
CA HIS A 54 10.65 -6.37 8.72
C HIS A 54 11.43 -7.43 7.93
N PHE A 55 11.12 -7.60 6.65
CA PHE A 55 11.72 -8.64 5.84
C PHE A 55 13.23 -8.40 5.72
N ALA A 56 14.05 -9.44 5.85
CA ALA A 56 15.49 -9.32 5.67
C ALA A 56 15.96 -10.24 4.55
N ASN A 57 16.67 -11.31 4.86
CA ASN A 57 17.34 -12.20 3.92
C ASN A 57 16.55 -13.50 3.61
N GLY A 58 15.22 -13.50 3.72
CA GLY A 58 14.40 -14.64 3.36
C GLY A 58 14.62 -15.84 4.30
N ALA A 59 14.88 -17.01 3.72
CA ALA A 59 15.05 -18.27 4.46
C ALA A 59 16.18 -18.24 5.52
N THR A 60 17.15 -17.33 5.40
CA THR A 60 18.26 -17.22 6.35
C THR A 60 17.99 -16.26 7.52
N THR A 61 16.89 -15.53 7.49
CA THR A 61 16.47 -14.65 8.58
C THR A 61 15.74 -15.48 9.63
N ARG A 62 16.11 -15.34 10.90
CA ARG A 62 15.40 -16.01 12.00
C ARG A 62 14.20 -15.17 12.43
N CYS A 63 13.10 -15.84 12.77
CA CYS A 63 11.97 -15.15 13.38
C CYS A 63 12.31 -14.58 14.77
N LEU A 64 11.58 -13.55 15.15
CA LEU A 64 11.57 -13.00 16.50
C LEU A 64 10.23 -13.31 17.18
N ASN A 65 10.27 -13.47 18.50
CA ASN A 65 9.09 -13.59 19.36
C ASN A 65 8.06 -14.64 18.89
N VAL A 66 8.55 -15.81 18.46
CA VAL A 66 7.72 -17.00 18.21
C VAL A 66 7.91 -18.04 19.32
N LEU A 67 7.05 -19.05 19.39
CA LEU A 67 7.18 -20.11 20.40
C LEU A 67 8.52 -20.86 20.21
N PRO A 68 9.17 -21.35 21.29
CA PRO A 68 10.44 -22.06 21.19
C PRO A 68 10.44 -23.20 20.17
N ALA A 69 9.34 -23.96 20.09
CA ALA A 69 9.17 -25.06 19.14
C ALA A 69 9.11 -24.62 17.66
N GLN A 70 8.85 -23.33 17.39
CA GLN A 70 8.78 -22.78 16.03
C GLN A 70 10.13 -22.19 15.58
N MET A 71 11.02 -21.81 16.52
CA MET A 71 12.23 -21.04 16.25
C MET A 71 13.16 -21.67 15.21
N ASP A 72 13.36 -22.99 15.25
CA ASP A 72 14.34 -23.69 14.40
C ASP A 72 13.94 -23.75 12.92
N HIS A 73 12.66 -23.55 12.60
CA HIS A 73 12.12 -23.67 11.25
C HIS A 73 11.46 -22.37 10.76
N CYS A 74 11.45 -21.33 11.58
CA CYS A 74 10.79 -20.07 11.27
C CYS A 74 11.76 -19.08 10.61
N SER A 75 11.32 -18.48 9.50
CA SER A 75 12.04 -17.42 8.81
C SER A 75 11.11 -16.37 8.20
N ASP A 76 11.66 -15.41 7.44
CA ASP A 76 10.87 -14.47 6.65
C ASP A 76 9.87 -15.18 5.70
N LEU A 77 10.14 -16.43 5.31
CA LEU A 77 9.23 -17.20 4.47
C LEU A 77 7.89 -17.49 5.16
N ASN A 78 7.81 -17.45 6.49
CA ASN A 78 6.55 -17.49 7.21
C ASN A 78 5.71 -16.25 6.93
N THR A 79 6.32 -15.06 6.89
CA THR A 79 5.68 -13.81 6.44
C THR A 79 5.18 -13.98 5.00
N THR A 80 6.01 -14.50 4.09
CA THR A 80 5.59 -14.77 2.70
C THR A 80 4.37 -15.68 2.63
N ALA A 81 4.39 -16.80 3.36
CA ALA A 81 3.30 -17.76 3.39
C ALA A 81 2.01 -17.15 3.96
N PHE A 82 2.11 -16.38 5.05
CA PHE A 82 0.99 -15.66 5.65
C PHE A 82 0.34 -14.69 4.65
N LEU A 83 1.15 -13.84 4.01
CA LEU A 83 0.67 -12.89 3.01
C LEU A 83 0.01 -13.59 1.83
N SER A 84 0.59 -14.69 1.32
CA SER A 84 -0.01 -15.46 0.24
C SER A 84 -1.39 -16.03 0.62
N ARG A 85 -1.53 -16.55 1.85
CA ARG A 85 -2.82 -17.05 2.38
C ARG A 85 -3.83 -15.91 2.52
N LEU A 86 -3.43 -14.77 3.09
CA LEU A 86 -4.29 -13.60 3.24
C LEU A 86 -4.81 -13.09 1.90
N ILE A 87 -3.92 -12.90 0.93
CA ILE A 87 -4.30 -12.38 -0.39
C ILE A 87 -5.29 -13.35 -1.08
N ALA A 88 -5.04 -14.66 -0.98
CA ALA A 88 -5.93 -15.67 -1.55
C ALA A 88 -7.32 -15.69 -0.88
N ALA A 89 -7.36 -15.53 0.44
CA ALA A 89 -8.60 -15.56 1.22
C ALA A 89 -9.42 -14.27 1.08
N GLU A 90 -8.77 -13.10 1.20
CA GLU A 90 -9.46 -11.81 1.19
C GLU A 90 -9.70 -11.28 -0.22
N LYS A 91 -8.88 -11.64 -1.21
CA LYS A 91 -8.96 -11.13 -2.60
C LYS A 91 -9.10 -9.60 -2.65
N PRO A 92 -8.13 -8.83 -2.09
CA PRO A 92 -8.22 -7.39 -2.04
C PRO A 92 -8.09 -6.76 -3.43
N ASP A 93 -8.73 -5.60 -3.63
CA ASP A 93 -8.58 -4.77 -4.83
C ASP A 93 -7.27 -3.97 -4.80
N LEU A 94 -6.74 -3.71 -3.60
CA LEU A 94 -5.47 -3.03 -3.37
C LEU A 94 -4.78 -3.59 -2.12
N ILE A 95 -3.47 -3.83 -2.20
CA ILE A 95 -2.62 -4.08 -1.02
C ILE A 95 -1.87 -2.80 -0.67
N VAL A 96 -1.89 -2.39 0.60
CA VAL A 96 -1.17 -1.22 1.10
C VAL A 96 -0.14 -1.65 2.13
N PHE A 97 1.13 -1.50 1.81
CA PHE A 97 2.22 -1.73 2.75
C PHE A 97 2.53 -0.44 3.53
N THR A 98 2.34 -0.43 4.86
CA THR A 98 2.42 0.76 5.70
C THR A 98 3.77 0.92 6.42
N GLY A 99 4.87 0.73 5.69
CA GLY A 99 6.23 0.95 6.17
C GLY A 99 6.86 -0.24 6.89
N ASP A 100 8.17 -0.11 7.12
CA ASP A 100 9.06 -1.17 7.59
C ASP A 100 8.86 -2.47 6.81
N ASN A 101 8.92 -2.30 5.49
CA ASN A 101 8.81 -3.37 4.51
C ASN A 101 10.00 -4.31 4.64
N ILE A 102 11.19 -3.73 4.86
CA ILE A 102 12.42 -4.44 5.19
C ILE A 102 13.00 -3.95 6.51
N TYR A 103 13.74 -4.82 7.20
CA TYR A 103 14.50 -4.44 8.38
C TYR A 103 15.95 -4.14 8.00
N GLY A 104 16.21 -2.89 7.62
CA GLY A 104 17.50 -2.42 7.09
C GLY A 104 18.75 -2.92 7.83
N PRO A 105 18.79 -2.92 9.18
CA PRO A 105 19.98 -3.34 9.92
C PRO A 105 20.41 -4.79 9.67
N HIS A 106 19.47 -5.66 9.30
CA HIS A 106 19.75 -7.08 9.05
C HIS A 106 19.76 -7.44 7.55
N VAL A 107 19.51 -6.49 6.66
CA VAL A 107 19.44 -6.71 5.22
C VAL A 107 20.83 -6.66 4.59
N LYS A 108 21.21 -7.72 3.85
CA LYS A 108 22.48 -7.76 3.08
C LYS A 108 22.36 -7.07 1.72
N ASP A 109 21.20 -7.19 1.08
CA ASP A 109 20.89 -6.62 -0.23
C ASP A 109 19.47 -6.06 -0.21
N PRO A 110 19.29 -4.73 -0.08
CA PRO A 110 17.97 -4.12 0.04
C PRO A 110 17.10 -4.29 -1.20
N VAL A 111 17.67 -4.37 -2.40
CA VAL A 111 16.90 -4.62 -3.63
C VAL A 111 16.32 -6.03 -3.60
N LYS A 112 17.14 -7.03 -3.26
CA LYS A 112 16.70 -8.42 -3.15
C LYS A 112 15.66 -8.59 -2.04
N SER A 113 15.85 -7.95 -0.90
CA SER A 113 14.93 -8.00 0.24
C SER A 113 13.59 -7.36 -0.09
N LEU A 114 13.55 -6.18 -0.72
CA LEU A 114 12.29 -5.55 -1.18
C LEU A 114 11.57 -6.43 -2.21
N ASN A 115 12.30 -6.99 -3.17
CA ASN A 115 11.71 -7.89 -4.16
C ASN A 115 11.05 -9.12 -3.52
N ALA A 116 11.69 -9.70 -2.50
CA ALA A 116 11.16 -10.83 -1.76
C ALA A 116 9.95 -10.44 -0.88
N ALA A 117 10.02 -9.28 -0.21
CA ALA A 117 8.95 -8.75 0.63
C ALA A 117 7.64 -8.54 -0.15
N PHE A 118 7.74 -7.97 -1.36
CA PHE A 118 6.57 -7.72 -2.22
C PHE A 118 6.20 -8.87 -3.16
N ALA A 119 6.97 -9.96 -3.17
CA ALA A 119 6.72 -11.10 -4.04
C ALA A 119 5.28 -11.67 -3.95
N PRO A 120 4.63 -11.78 -2.78
CA PRO A 120 3.24 -12.22 -2.70
C PRO A 120 2.24 -11.34 -3.47
N ALA A 121 2.41 -10.01 -3.41
CA ALA A 121 1.57 -9.07 -4.14
C ALA A 121 1.80 -9.16 -5.66
N ILE A 122 3.07 -9.29 -6.07
CA ILE A 122 3.46 -9.45 -7.48
C ILE A 122 2.93 -10.76 -8.05
N ALA A 123 3.08 -11.87 -7.32
CA ALA A 123 2.67 -13.20 -7.74
C ALA A 123 1.14 -13.33 -7.88
N SER A 124 0.39 -12.67 -6.99
CA SER A 124 -1.08 -12.60 -7.05
C SER A 124 -1.60 -11.66 -8.14
N LYS A 125 -0.73 -10.83 -8.74
CA LYS A 125 -1.08 -9.78 -9.71
C LYS A 125 -2.07 -8.76 -9.15
N THR A 126 -2.12 -8.63 -7.83
CA THR A 126 -2.97 -7.66 -7.15
C THR A 126 -2.27 -6.30 -7.16
N PRO A 127 -2.97 -5.21 -7.55
CA PRO A 127 -2.40 -3.87 -7.43
C PRO A 127 -1.94 -3.59 -6.00
N TRP A 128 -0.79 -2.96 -5.85
CA TRP A 128 -0.24 -2.70 -4.52
C TRP A 128 0.51 -1.37 -4.45
N VAL A 129 0.65 -0.85 -3.25
CA VAL A 129 1.36 0.38 -2.94
C VAL A 129 2.16 0.22 -1.66
N ALA A 130 3.23 0.99 -1.51
CA ALA A 130 4.01 1.03 -0.29
C ALA A 130 4.30 2.48 0.11
N VAL A 131 4.28 2.70 1.42
CA VAL A 131 4.99 3.81 2.07
C VAL A 131 6.20 3.24 2.81
N LEU A 132 7.17 4.11 3.11
CA LEU A 132 8.38 3.72 3.84
C LEU A 132 8.23 3.97 5.33
N GLY A 133 8.86 3.11 6.12
CA GLY A 133 9.05 3.27 7.56
C GLY A 133 10.46 3.73 7.93
N ASN A 134 10.75 3.79 9.22
CA ASN A 134 12.05 4.24 9.72
C ASN A 134 13.15 3.20 9.48
N HIS A 135 12.82 1.89 9.49
CA HIS A 135 13.80 0.82 9.33
C HIS A 135 14.16 0.52 7.86
N ASP A 136 13.34 0.96 6.90
CA ASP A 136 13.54 0.61 5.49
C ASP A 136 14.91 1.09 4.94
N GLN A 137 15.38 2.26 5.37
CA GLN A 137 16.60 2.92 4.87
C GLN A 137 17.86 2.70 5.70
N GLU A 138 17.85 1.74 6.63
CA GLU A 138 18.96 1.50 7.56
C GLU A 138 19.99 0.47 7.01
N SER A 139 19.92 0.15 5.71
CA SER A 139 20.90 -0.66 4.98
C SER A 139 21.77 0.21 4.05
N THR A 140 22.10 -0.26 2.85
CA THR A 140 23.00 0.42 1.90
C THR A 140 22.32 1.42 0.97
N LEU A 141 20.98 1.42 0.87
CA LEU A 141 20.22 2.34 0.01
C LEU A 141 19.52 3.42 0.82
N SER A 142 19.53 4.63 0.28
CA SER A 142 18.78 5.77 0.81
C SER A 142 17.26 5.60 0.60
N ARG A 143 16.48 6.35 1.37
CA ARG A 143 15.02 6.47 1.22
C ARG A 143 14.58 6.71 -0.22
N GLN A 144 15.29 7.59 -0.92
CA GLN A 144 14.99 7.93 -2.30
C GLN A 144 15.26 6.76 -3.25
N GLU A 145 16.37 6.07 -3.07
CA GLU A 145 16.75 4.92 -3.90
C GLU A 145 15.78 3.75 -3.70
N LEU A 146 15.35 3.51 -2.45
CA LEU A 146 14.33 2.52 -2.13
C LEU A 146 13.01 2.82 -2.83
N MET A 147 12.48 4.06 -2.73
CA MET A 147 11.26 4.41 -3.46
C MET A 147 11.44 4.35 -4.98
N LYS A 148 12.58 4.81 -5.52
CA LYS A 148 12.88 4.70 -6.96
C LYS A 148 12.91 3.26 -7.42
N HIS A 149 13.34 2.32 -6.59
CA HIS A 149 13.26 0.89 -6.88
C HIS A 149 11.82 0.38 -6.81
N ILE A 150 11.10 0.68 -5.72
CA ILE A 150 9.72 0.22 -5.48
C ILE A 150 8.80 0.54 -6.67
N VAL A 151 8.86 1.76 -7.21
CA VAL A 151 7.99 2.18 -8.32
C VAL A 151 8.26 1.47 -9.65
N THR A 152 9.36 0.72 -9.76
CA THR A 152 9.68 -0.07 -10.96
C THR A 152 9.10 -1.49 -10.90
N LEU A 153 8.61 -1.91 -9.73
CA LEU A 153 8.17 -3.28 -9.54
C LEU A 153 6.79 -3.55 -10.18
N PRO A 154 6.55 -4.78 -10.69
CA PRO A 154 5.29 -5.11 -11.35
C PRO A 154 4.06 -4.89 -10.45
N TYR A 155 2.98 -4.40 -11.07
CA TYR A 155 1.68 -4.13 -10.43
C TYR A 155 1.68 -3.09 -9.31
N THR A 156 2.81 -2.43 -9.04
CA THR A 156 2.83 -1.32 -8.09
C THR A 156 2.09 -0.12 -8.66
N LEU A 157 1.36 0.60 -7.81
CA LEU A 157 0.80 1.92 -8.08
C LEU A 157 1.51 3.01 -7.27
N SER A 158 2.58 2.65 -6.56
CA SER A 158 3.42 3.58 -5.79
C SER A 158 3.99 4.65 -6.70
N GLN A 159 4.17 5.85 -6.16
CA GLN A 159 4.83 6.96 -6.85
C GLN A 159 5.97 7.50 -5.99
N VAL A 160 7.02 8.03 -6.62
CA VAL A 160 8.14 8.62 -5.88
C VAL A 160 7.69 9.88 -5.15
N ASN A 161 6.97 10.77 -5.84
CA ASN A 161 6.29 11.94 -5.30
C ASN A 161 5.31 12.48 -6.38
N PRO A 162 4.28 13.27 -6.00
CA PRO A 162 3.47 14.04 -6.94
C PRO A 162 4.33 14.93 -7.86
N PRO A 163 4.19 14.88 -9.20
CA PRO A 163 4.97 15.72 -10.11
C PRO A 163 4.88 17.22 -9.81
N GLU A 164 3.68 17.69 -9.45
CA GLU A 164 3.40 19.10 -9.15
C GLU A 164 4.05 19.59 -7.84
N ALA A 165 4.45 18.68 -6.96
CA ALA A 165 5.03 19.02 -5.66
C ALA A 165 6.44 18.43 -5.44
N ALA A 166 6.98 17.70 -6.41
CA ALA A 166 8.29 17.06 -6.34
C ALA A 166 9.47 18.01 -6.03
N HIS A 167 9.30 19.32 -6.27
CA HIS A 167 10.33 20.33 -6.04
C HIS A 167 10.32 20.93 -4.62
N TYR A 168 9.29 20.67 -3.80
CA TYR A 168 9.19 21.24 -2.45
C TYR A 168 8.74 20.23 -1.38
N ILE A 169 8.14 19.10 -1.77
CA ILE A 169 7.60 18.14 -0.81
C ILE A 169 8.73 17.36 -0.12
N ASP A 170 8.65 17.28 1.20
CA ASP A 170 9.58 16.49 1.99
C ASP A 170 9.32 14.97 1.83
N GLY A 171 10.40 14.19 1.89
CA GLY A 171 10.33 12.73 1.83
C GLY A 171 10.06 12.17 0.43
N PHE A 172 9.79 10.86 0.39
CA PHE A 172 9.52 10.07 -0.81
C PHE A 172 8.39 9.07 -0.55
N GLY A 173 7.51 8.88 -1.53
CA GLY A 173 6.31 8.06 -1.39
C GLY A 173 5.08 8.86 -0.99
N ASN A 174 5.09 10.18 -1.19
CA ASN A 174 3.88 11.00 -1.08
C ASN A 174 3.08 10.87 -2.38
N TYR A 175 1.80 10.54 -2.34
CA TYR A 175 0.93 10.54 -3.52
C TYR A 175 -0.54 10.32 -3.13
N ASN A 176 -1.44 10.64 -4.07
CA ASN A 176 -2.87 10.37 -3.93
C ASN A 176 -3.32 9.40 -5.02
N LEU A 177 -4.07 8.36 -4.63
CA LEU A 177 -4.78 7.50 -5.56
C LEU A 177 -6.29 7.71 -5.41
N GLN A 178 -6.97 7.75 -6.54
CA GLN A 178 -8.41 7.90 -6.63
C GLN A 178 -9.07 6.55 -6.96
N VAL A 179 -10.05 6.16 -6.18
CA VAL A 179 -10.90 4.99 -6.44
C VAL A 179 -12.20 5.48 -7.05
N HIS A 180 -12.46 5.06 -8.28
CA HIS A 180 -13.58 5.55 -9.07
C HIS A 180 -14.80 4.66 -8.95
N GLY A 181 -15.97 5.15 -9.38
CA GLY A 181 -17.21 4.38 -9.39
C GLY A 181 -17.11 3.02 -10.11
N ALA A 182 -18.06 2.14 -9.76
CA ALA A 182 -18.19 0.81 -10.35
C ALA A 182 -18.38 0.86 -11.88
N ALA A 183 -17.97 -0.19 -12.58
CA ALA A 183 -18.03 -0.25 -14.06
C ALA A 183 -19.47 -0.27 -14.61
N ALA A 184 -19.61 0.08 -15.90
CA ALA A 184 -20.84 0.52 -16.55
C ALA A 184 -22.09 -0.37 -16.50
N ALA A 185 -21.97 -1.66 -16.17
CA ALA A 185 -23.13 -2.53 -16.02
C ALA A 185 -23.95 -2.25 -14.74
N ALA A 186 -23.43 -1.44 -13.80
CA ALA A 186 -24.02 -1.26 -12.47
C ALA A 186 -24.08 0.19 -11.94
N ALA A 187 -23.59 1.20 -12.68
CA ALA A 187 -23.43 2.57 -12.15
C ALA A 187 -24.31 3.61 -12.88
N ASP A 188 -24.68 4.68 -12.17
CA ASP A 188 -25.08 5.91 -12.84
C ASP A 188 -23.92 6.41 -13.71
N SER A 189 -24.18 6.69 -14.98
CA SER A 189 -23.14 6.80 -16.02
C SER A 189 -22.09 7.87 -15.71
N PHE A 190 -22.43 8.85 -14.88
CA PHE A 190 -21.58 9.99 -14.56
C PHE A 190 -20.58 9.76 -13.42
N LEU A 191 -20.90 8.95 -12.40
CA LEU A 191 -19.99 8.69 -11.27
C LEU A 191 -18.87 7.69 -11.61
N GLN A 192 -18.99 6.98 -12.73
CA GLN A 192 -17.98 6.01 -13.15
C GLN A 192 -16.60 6.64 -13.31
N ASN A 193 -16.51 7.89 -13.74
CA ASN A 193 -15.22 8.55 -13.95
C ASN A 193 -14.90 9.61 -12.90
N LYS A 194 -15.62 9.61 -11.77
CA LYS A 194 -15.34 10.46 -10.61
C LYS A 194 -14.63 9.67 -9.52
N SER A 195 -13.73 10.33 -8.78
CA SER A 195 -13.19 9.78 -7.54
C SER A 195 -14.26 9.70 -6.46
N LEU A 196 -14.59 8.49 -6.01
CA LEU A 196 -15.56 8.24 -4.92
C LEU A 196 -14.88 7.91 -3.58
N LEU A 197 -13.59 7.58 -3.60
CA LEU A 197 -12.76 7.38 -2.40
C LEU A 197 -11.33 7.80 -2.72
N ASN A 198 -10.72 8.58 -1.84
CA ASN A 198 -9.33 9.03 -1.99
C ASN A 198 -8.41 8.30 -1.01
N LEU A 199 -7.27 7.84 -1.50
CA LEU A 199 -6.23 7.22 -0.70
C LEU A 199 -5.01 8.16 -0.71
N TYR A 200 -4.63 8.67 0.46
CA TYR A 200 -3.49 9.55 0.64
C TYR A 200 -2.35 8.75 1.24
N PHE A 201 -1.20 8.76 0.60
CA PHE A 201 0.03 8.12 1.07
C PHE A 201 1.02 9.22 1.40
N LEU A 202 1.60 9.16 2.59
CA LEU A 202 2.55 10.15 3.07
C LEU A 202 3.80 9.48 3.64
N ASP A 203 4.93 10.13 3.42
CA ASP A 203 6.18 9.78 4.06
C ASP A 203 6.25 10.39 5.46
N SER A 204 6.03 9.60 6.51
CA SER A 204 6.15 10.11 7.89
C SER A 204 7.59 10.32 8.36
N GLY A 205 8.59 10.02 7.52
CA GLY A 205 10.01 10.13 7.81
C GLY A 205 10.59 8.94 8.58
N ASP A 206 11.73 9.18 9.22
CA ASP A 206 12.51 8.23 10.00
C ASP A 206 12.78 8.77 11.43
N TYR A 207 13.92 9.42 11.65
CA TYR A 207 14.31 10.05 12.90
C TYR A 207 14.56 11.54 12.66
N SER A 208 14.21 12.35 13.65
CA SER A 208 14.37 13.79 13.57
C SER A 208 15.82 14.19 13.30
N LYS A 209 16.02 15.00 12.26
CA LYS A 209 17.30 15.62 11.89
C LYS A 209 17.52 16.97 12.60
N VAL A 210 16.54 17.47 13.34
CA VAL A 210 16.63 18.73 14.08
C VAL A 210 17.31 18.46 15.43
N PRO A 211 18.49 19.03 15.73
CA PRO A 211 19.29 18.65 16.90
C PRO A 211 18.56 18.74 18.25
N SER A 212 17.65 19.71 18.41
CA SER A 212 16.86 19.94 19.62
C SER A 212 15.61 19.08 19.74
N ILE A 213 15.16 18.44 18.66
CA ILE A 213 13.99 17.57 18.66
C ILE A 213 14.48 16.13 18.52
N LYS A 214 14.45 15.37 19.61
CA LYS A 214 14.91 13.96 19.63
C LYS A 214 13.77 13.00 19.29
N GLY A 215 14.13 11.83 18.76
CA GLY A 215 13.19 10.74 18.47
C GLY A 215 12.77 10.73 17.00
N TYR A 216 11.55 10.24 16.76
CA TYR A 216 11.01 10.04 15.43
C TYR A 216 10.72 11.35 14.69
N ASP A 217 10.81 11.26 13.35
CA ASP A 217 10.44 12.35 12.47
C ASP A 217 8.91 12.50 12.34
N TRP A 218 8.45 13.53 11.64
CA TRP A 218 7.03 13.86 11.51
C TRP A 218 6.64 14.35 10.11
N ILE A 219 5.35 14.24 9.79
CA ILE A 219 4.77 14.80 8.57
C ILE A 219 4.95 16.33 8.55
N LYS A 220 5.68 16.81 7.54
CA LYS A 220 6.14 18.19 7.39
C LYS A 220 5.07 19.12 6.84
N THR A 221 5.26 20.41 7.05
CA THR A 221 4.38 21.47 6.54
C THR A 221 4.22 21.40 5.01
N SER A 222 5.27 21.03 4.27
CA SER A 222 5.23 20.86 2.81
C SER A 222 4.23 19.76 2.39
N GLN A 223 4.19 18.64 3.12
CA GLN A 223 3.28 17.53 2.89
C GLN A 223 1.85 17.89 3.28
N GLN A 224 1.67 18.64 4.38
CA GLN A 224 0.36 19.17 4.78
C GLN A 224 -0.19 20.15 3.73
N LEU A 225 0.67 21.03 3.20
CA LEU A 225 0.33 21.95 2.11
C LEU A 225 -0.08 21.19 0.85
N TRP A 226 0.69 20.16 0.46
CA TRP A 226 0.35 19.29 -0.65
C TRP A 226 -1.00 18.59 -0.43
N PHE A 227 -1.21 17.95 0.73
CA PHE A 227 -2.49 17.31 1.08
C PHE A 227 -3.65 18.30 0.95
N ASN A 228 -3.51 19.49 1.53
CA ASN A 228 -4.56 20.51 1.50
C ASN A 228 -4.84 20.98 0.06
N ASN A 229 -3.81 21.20 -0.76
CA ASN A 229 -3.98 21.55 -2.17
C ASN A 229 -4.67 20.44 -2.96
N THR A 230 -4.27 19.18 -2.76
CA THR A 230 -4.89 18.03 -3.42
C THR A 230 -6.37 17.91 -3.05
N SER A 231 -6.70 17.95 -1.75
CA SER A 231 -8.09 17.89 -1.25
C SER A 231 -8.94 19.08 -1.70
N THR A 232 -8.45 20.32 -1.54
CA THR A 232 -9.27 21.54 -1.74
C THR A 232 -9.26 22.09 -3.15
N LYS A 233 -8.16 21.96 -3.89
CA LYS A 233 -8.04 22.55 -5.23
C LYS A 233 -8.27 21.52 -6.31
N ASN A 234 -7.67 20.34 -6.21
CA ASN A 234 -7.73 19.36 -7.29
C ASN A 234 -9.04 18.58 -7.21
N LEU A 235 -9.28 17.91 -6.08
CA LEU A 235 -10.44 17.04 -5.90
C LEU A 235 -11.76 17.82 -5.83
N GLN A 236 -11.81 18.94 -5.11
CA GLN A 236 -13.03 19.76 -5.07
C GLN A 236 -13.43 20.31 -6.46
N ARG A 237 -12.46 20.66 -7.32
CA ARG A 237 -12.76 21.06 -8.70
C ARG A 237 -13.34 19.90 -9.49
N GLU A 238 -12.82 18.68 -9.31
CA GLU A 238 -13.38 17.47 -9.94
C GLU A 238 -14.82 17.21 -9.48
N TYR A 239 -15.10 17.37 -8.18
CA TYR A 239 -16.43 17.18 -7.62
C TYR A 239 -17.42 18.22 -8.12
N ASN A 240 -17.01 19.47 -8.24
CA ASN A 240 -17.88 20.57 -8.66
C ASN A 240 -17.95 20.76 -10.18
N ALA A 241 -17.29 19.90 -10.97
CA ALA A 241 -17.24 20.05 -12.43
C ALA A 241 -18.59 19.70 -13.09
N GLU A 242 -19.18 20.69 -13.76
CA GLU A 242 -20.38 20.57 -14.59
C GLU A 242 -20.13 19.81 -15.91
N PRO A 243 -21.14 19.13 -16.50
CA PRO A 243 -22.56 19.10 -16.10
C PRO A 243 -22.89 18.05 -15.02
N ASN A 244 -21.87 17.34 -14.51
CA ASN A 244 -22.04 16.17 -13.65
C ASN A 244 -21.35 16.40 -12.30
N ALA A 245 -21.79 17.43 -11.57
CA ALA A 245 -21.31 17.67 -10.22
C ALA A 245 -21.67 16.48 -9.32
N GLN A 246 -20.72 16.06 -8.47
CA GLN A 246 -20.94 15.03 -7.48
C GLN A 246 -21.65 15.63 -6.26
N GLU A 247 -22.59 14.90 -5.69
CA GLU A 247 -23.19 15.25 -4.41
C GLU A 247 -22.19 15.00 -3.27
N GLY A 248 -21.62 16.09 -2.75
CA GLY A 248 -20.68 16.06 -1.63
C GLY A 248 -19.27 15.60 -1.99
N VAL A 249 -18.42 15.58 -0.95
CA VAL A 249 -16.99 15.23 -1.06
C VAL A 249 -16.81 13.74 -0.82
N ALA A 250 -16.01 13.08 -1.66
CA ALA A 250 -15.63 11.68 -1.45
C ALA A 250 -14.79 11.53 -0.17
N PRO A 251 -15.07 10.54 0.70
CA PRO A 251 -14.26 10.31 1.88
C PRO A 251 -12.81 9.94 1.50
N GLY A 252 -11.89 10.26 2.40
CA GLY A 252 -10.47 9.94 2.28
C GLY A 252 -9.98 8.96 3.32
N LEU A 253 -8.94 8.21 2.99
CA LEU A 253 -8.14 7.41 3.93
C LEU A 253 -6.67 7.80 3.79
N ALA A 254 -5.98 8.02 4.91
CA ALA A 254 -4.56 8.34 4.92
C ALA A 254 -3.73 7.15 5.43
N TYR A 255 -2.61 6.89 4.79
CA TYR A 255 -1.68 5.81 5.11
C TYR A 255 -0.27 6.37 5.23
N PHE A 256 0.39 6.08 6.34
CA PHE A 256 1.79 6.40 6.60
C PHE A 256 2.30 5.48 7.71
N HIS A 257 3.58 5.57 8.08
CA HIS A 257 4.17 4.57 8.96
C HIS A 257 4.13 4.98 10.45
N ILE A 258 4.74 6.10 10.80
CA ILE A 258 4.91 6.57 12.18
C ILE A 258 3.59 7.20 12.66
N PRO A 259 3.04 6.80 13.82
CA PRO A 259 1.78 7.34 14.32
C PRO A 259 1.86 8.84 14.61
N LEU A 260 0.71 9.51 14.52
CA LEU A 260 0.59 10.89 14.94
C LEU A 260 0.58 10.99 16.48
N PRO A 261 1.00 12.12 17.07
CA PRO A 261 0.92 12.33 18.52
C PRO A 261 -0.46 12.08 19.12
N GLU A 262 -1.52 12.27 18.34
CA GLU A 262 -2.90 12.05 18.77
C GLU A 262 -3.24 10.59 19.09
N TYR A 263 -2.45 9.62 18.65
CA TYR A 263 -2.61 8.23 19.07
C TYR A 263 -2.40 8.05 20.59
N TRP A 264 -1.65 8.95 21.26
CA TRP A 264 -1.52 8.95 22.73
C TRP A 264 -2.84 9.21 23.47
N THR A 265 -3.86 9.76 22.80
CA THR A 265 -5.15 10.05 23.44
C THR A 265 -5.94 8.79 23.80
N PHE A 266 -5.59 7.64 23.22
CA PHE A 266 -6.21 6.36 23.52
C PHE A 266 -5.45 5.66 24.66
N ASP A 267 -5.73 6.10 25.89
CA ASP A 267 -5.07 5.61 27.11
C ASP A 267 -5.81 4.45 27.80
N SER A 268 -7.00 4.07 27.31
CA SER A 268 -7.82 3.00 27.86
C SER A 268 -8.39 2.08 26.78
N MET A 269 -8.49 0.78 27.09
CA MET A 269 -9.02 -0.22 26.16
C MET A 269 -10.45 0.10 25.69
N ASN A 270 -11.29 0.68 26.55
CA ASN A 270 -12.68 1.02 26.22
C ASN A 270 -12.79 2.13 25.16
N ALA A 271 -11.75 2.92 24.93
CA ALA A 271 -11.74 3.97 23.92
C ALA A 271 -11.45 3.45 22.50
N THR A 272 -11.12 2.16 22.36
CA THR A 272 -10.64 1.59 21.10
C THR A 272 -11.15 0.17 20.88
N LYS A 273 -10.93 -0.35 19.68
CA LYS A 273 -11.12 -1.77 19.38
C LYS A 273 -9.82 -2.41 18.91
N GLY A 274 -9.47 -3.52 19.53
CA GLY A 274 -8.15 -4.15 19.43
C GLY A 274 -7.32 -3.91 20.68
N ASP A 275 -6.04 -4.25 20.61
CA ASP A 275 -5.12 -4.26 21.73
C ASP A 275 -4.16 -3.07 21.66
N ARG A 276 -3.94 -2.44 22.82
CA ARG A 276 -2.85 -1.48 23.06
C ARG A 276 -1.91 -2.09 24.08
N LEU A 277 -0.80 -2.66 23.62
CA LEU A 277 0.12 -3.41 24.48
C LEU A 277 1.50 -2.75 24.62
N GLU A 278 1.70 -1.60 23.99
CA GLU A 278 2.88 -0.75 24.20
C GLU A 278 2.54 0.75 24.13
N GLU A 279 3.48 1.59 24.55
CA GLU A 279 3.33 3.03 24.37
C GLU A 279 3.38 3.39 22.89
N THR A 280 2.59 4.39 22.50
CA THR A 280 2.65 4.93 21.14
C THR A 280 4.01 5.60 20.91
N SER A 281 4.71 5.20 19.86
CA SER A 281 6.02 5.73 19.48
C SER A 281 5.90 6.79 18.38
N SER A 282 5.10 7.83 18.62
CA SER A 282 4.98 8.97 17.69
C SER A 282 6.15 9.93 17.80
N ALA A 283 6.25 10.87 16.84
CA ALA A 283 7.07 12.06 17.00
C ALA A 283 6.70 12.80 18.30
N LYS A 284 7.69 13.36 19.00
CA LYS A 284 7.44 14.25 20.16
C LYS A 284 6.86 15.60 19.75
N THR A 285 7.01 15.96 18.47
CA THR A 285 6.51 17.21 17.91
C THR A 285 5.17 16.96 17.22
N ASN A 286 4.14 17.70 17.64
CA ASN A 286 2.89 17.78 16.90
C ASN A 286 3.00 18.84 15.81
N SER A 287 3.07 18.39 14.56
CA SER A 287 3.18 19.27 13.39
C SER A 287 1.84 19.88 12.94
N GLY A 288 0.73 19.47 13.56
CA GLY A 288 -0.61 19.95 13.25
C GLY A 288 -1.36 19.14 12.19
N PHE A 289 -0.77 18.07 11.63
CA PHE A 289 -1.41 17.34 10.53
C PHE A 289 -2.77 16.73 10.89
N PHE A 290 -2.94 16.17 12.10
CA PHE A 290 -4.25 15.69 12.54
C PHE A 290 -5.30 16.81 12.55
N THR A 291 -4.91 18.02 13.01
CA THR A 291 -5.79 19.19 12.98
C THR A 291 -6.14 19.57 11.54
N THR A 292 -5.20 19.46 10.59
CA THR A 292 -5.47 19.63 9.16
C THR A 292 -6.50 18.63 8.64
N LEU A 293 -6.39 17.35 9.03
CA LEU A 293 -7.34 16.31 8.65
C LEU A 293 -8.75 16.61 9.17
N VAL A 294 -8.86 16.94 10.46
CA VAL A 294 -10.14 17.31 11.10
C VAL A 294 -10.75 18.55 10.45
N ALA A 295 -9.95 19.59 10.21
CA ALA A 295 -10.42 20.84 9.61
C ALA A 295 -10.88 20.64 8.15
N ARG A 296 -10.24 19.74 7.39
CA ARG A 296 -10.73 19.40 6.05
C ARG A 296 -11.97 18.53 6.06
N GLY A 297 -12.04 17.58 7.00
CA GLY A 297 -13.21 16.74 7.22
C GLY A 297 -13.49 15.71 6.12
N ASP A 298 -12.64 15.57 5.10
CA ASP A 298 -12.79 14.56 4.05
C ASP A 298 -12.20 13.20 4.49
N VAL A 299 -11.05 13.20 5.18
CA VAL A 299 -10.41 11.98 5.69
C VAL A 299 -11.18 11.40 6.88
N LYS A 300 -11.54 10.11 6.79
CA LYS A 300 -12.32 9.38 7.81
C LYS A 300 -11.51 8.34 8.57
N GLY A 301 -10.34 7.97 8.06
CA GLY A 301 -9.45 7.00 8.68
C GLY A 301 -7.99 7.26 8.35
N VAL A 302 -7.13 7.04 9.33
CA VAL A 302 -5.68 7.08 9.27
C VAL A 302 -5.16 5.72 9.68
N PHE A 303 -4.27 5.16 8.88
CA PHE A 303 -3.77 3.80 9.04
C PHE A 303 -2.25 3.80 9.12
N VAL A 304 -1.71 3.21 10.19
CA VAL A 304 -0.28 3.24 10.52
C VAL A 304 0.28 1.86 10.89
N GLY A 305 1.61 1.77 10.99
CA GLY A 305 2.35 0.60 11.49
C GLY A 305 3.16 0.98 12.73
N HIS A 306 4.46 0.65 12.73
CA HIS A 306 5.51 1.13 13.63
C HIS A 306 5.50 0.55 15.05
N ASP A 307 4.37 0.66 15.77
CA ASP A 307 4.20 0.05 17.09
C ASP A 307 3.63 -1.35 16.91
N HIS A 308 4.50 -2.37 16.91
CA HIS A 308 4.14 -3.72 16.51
C HIS A 308 3.11 -4.38 17.43
N ASN A 309 3.17 -4.06 18.73
CA ASN A 309 2.30 -4.57 19.77
C ASN A 309 0.99 -3.78 19.93
N ASN A 310 0.85 -2.69 19.19
CA ASN A 310 -0.41 -1.96 19.09
C ASN A 310 -1.13 -2.37 17.79
N ASP A 311 -2.40 -2.75 17.93
CA ASP A 311 -3.25 -3.05 16.77
C ASP A 311 -4.67 -2.47 16.89
N PHE A 312 -4.83 -1.57 17.85
CA PHE A 312 -6.09 -0.90 18.14
C PHE A 312 -6.48 0.09 17.04
N CYS A 313 -7.75 0.47 17.05
CA CYS A 313 -8.30 1.51 16.19
C CYS A 313 -9.43 2.22 16.93
N GLY A 314 -9.34 3.56 17.02
CA GLY A 314 -10.27 4.39 17.78
C GLY A 314 -10.60 5.70 17.06
N GLU A 315 -11.78 6.25 17.34
CA GLU A 315 -12.22 7.52 16.74
C GLU A 315 -11.80 8.70 17.61
N LEU A 316 -11.19 9.70 16.99
CA LEU A 316 -10.95 11.01 17.59
C LEU A 316 -11.45 12.10 16.65
N LYS A 317 -12.41 12.91 17.13
CA LYS A 317 -12.97 14.07 16.40
C LYS A 317 -13.43 13.73 14.98
N GLY A 318 -14.11 12.59 14.79
CA GLY A 318 -14.62 12.16 13.48
C GLY A 318 -13.59 11.53 12.54
N VAL A 319 -12.35 11.28 13.01
CA VAL A 319 -11.29 10.59 12.27
C VAL A 319 -10.87 9.35 13.04
N ASN A 320 -10.84 8.19 12.39
CA ASN A 320 -10.37 6.95 12.99
C ASN A 320 -8.85 6.84 12.87
N LEU A 321 -8.18 6.54 13.97
CA LEU A 321 -6.73 6.35 14.07
C LEU A 321 -6.45 4.88 14.36
N CYS A 322 -5.84 4.16 13.41
CA CYS A 322 -5.83 2.70 13.36
C CYS A 322 -4.46 2.12 13.05
N TYR A 323 -3.97 1.25 13.93
CA TYR A 323 -2.78 0.43 13.65
C TYR A 323 -3.14 -0.75 12.75
N GLY A 324 -2.23 -1.12 11.84
CA GLY A 324 -2.34 -2.30 10.98
C GLY A 324 -2.08 -3.62 11.71
N GLY A 325 -1.31 -3.56 12.80
CA GLY A 325 -0.72 -4.71 13.49
C GLY A 325 0.45 -5.30 12.71
N VAL A 326 1.28 -6.08 13.40
CA VAL A 326 2.53 -6.64 12.84
C VAL A 326 2.29 -7.88 11.98
N ALA A 327 2.66 -7.80 10.69
CA ALA A 327 2.56 -8.94 9.77
C ALA A 327 3.85 -9.78 9.72
N GLY A 328 5.00 -9.15 10.02
CA GLY A 328 6.32 -9.74 9.88
C GLY A 328 6.70 -10.71 10.98
N TYR A 329 7.24 -11.86 10.62
CA TYR A 329 7.81 -12.81 11.56
C TYR A 329 9.21 -12.43 12.07
N HIS A 330 9.93 -11.54 11.37
CA HIS A 330 11.20 -10.97 11.84
C HIS A 330 11.03 -9.64 12.60
N ALA A 331 9.81 -9.09 12.64
CA ALA A 331 9.48 -7.94 13.46
C ALA A 331 9.37 -8.36 14.94
N TYR A 332 9.78 -7.48 15.87
CA TYR A 332 9.58 -7.74 17.30
C TYR A 332 8.08 -7.89 17.63
N GLY A 333 7.77 -8.52 18.76
CA GLY A 333 6.40 -8.67 19.26
C GLY A 333 6.33 -9.47 20.56
N PHE A 334 5.16 -10.00 20.89
CA PHE A 334 4.97 -10.93 22.01
C PHE A 334 4.96 -12.39 21.55
N THR A 335 5.71 -13.23 22.27
CA THR A 335 5.68 -14.68 22.05
C THR A 335 4.28 -15.24 22.28
N GLY A 336 3.73 -15.92 21.28
CA GLY A 336 2.38 -16.48 21.32
C GLY A 336 1.27 -15.52 20.89
N TRP A 337 1.61 -14.29 20.51
CA TRP A 337 0.66 -13.34 19.93
C TRP A 337 0.67 -13.47 18.40
N PRO A 338 -0.45 -13.83 17.75
CA PRO A 338 -0.45 -14.12 16.31
C PRO A 338 -0.08 -12.89 15.47
N ARG A 339 0.71 -13.09 14.41
CA ARG A 339 0.89 -12.07 13.36
C ARG A 339 -0.45 -11.73 12.73
N ARG A 340 -0.61 -10.52 12.21
CA ARG A 340 -1.90 -10.07 11.69
C ARG A 340 -1.78 -9.03 10.59
N ALA A 341 -2.86 -8.85 9.86
CA ALA A 341 -3.02 -7.77 8.89
C ALA A 341 -4.44 -7.22 8.99
N ARG A 342 -4.61 -5.94 8.62
CA ARG A 342 -5.90 -5.25 8.65
C ARG A 342 -6.54 -5.25 7.27
N VAL A 343 -7.85 -5.49 7.23
CA VAL A 343 -8.67 -5.35 6.04
C VAL A 343 -9.57 -4.13 6.23
N VAL A 344 -9.69 -3.31 5.19
CA VAL A 344 -10.58 -2.14 5.14
C VAL A 344 -11.47 -2.28 3.91
N VAL A 345 -12.78 -2.10 4.08
CA VAL A 345 -13.75 -2.15 2.98
C VAL A 345 -14.56 -0.87 2.96
N ALA A 346 -14.51 -0.15 1.85
CA ALA A 346 -15.45 0.90 1.52
C ALA A 346 -16.63 0.32 0.73
N GLY A 347 -17.85 0.70 1.07
CA GLY A 347 -19.06 0.28 0.36
C GLY A 347 -19.85 1.49 -0.15
N LEU A 348 -20.25 1.46 -1.41
CA LEU A 348 -21.11 2.45 -2.04
C LEU A 348 -22.56 2.35 -1.53
N ASN A 349 -23.28 3.47 -1.56
CA ASN A 349 -24.73 3.45 -1.40
C ASN A 349 -25.40 2.94 -2.67
N LYS A 350 -26.48 2.17 -2.53
CA LYS A 350 -27.37 1.85 -3.65
C LYS A 350 -28.62 2.71 -3.53
N ASN A 351 -28.82 3.59 -4.51
CA ASN A 351 -29.94 4.51 -4.55
C ASN A 351 -31.26 3.77 -4.86
N ARG A 352 -32.41 4.45 -4.67
CA ARG A 352 -33.75 3.86 -4.86
C ARG A 352 -34.01 3.34 -6.28
N ASP A 353 -33.35 3.92 -7.27
CA ASP A 353 -33.37 3.52 -8.67
C ASP A 353 -32.40 2.37 -8.99
N GLY A 354 -31.74 1.80 -7.98
CA GLY A 354 -30.84 0.66 -8.09
C GLY A 354 -29.42 1.01 -8.54
N LYS A 355 -29.10 2.29 -8.73
CA LYS A 355 -27.78 2.75 -9.16
C LYS A 355 -26.84 2.98 -7.97
N TRP A 356 -25.54 2.82 -8.21
CA TRP A 356 -24.52 3.17 -7.22
C TRP A 356 -24.36 4.69 -7.08
N GLY A 357 -24.41 5.17 -5.84
CA GLY A 357 -24.08 6.54 -5.43
C GLY A 357 -22.67 6.64 -4.83
N GLY A 358 -22.44 7.64 -3.97
CA GLY A 358 -21.18 7.81 -3.24
C GLY A 358 -20.95 6.75 -2.17
N VAL A 359 -19.78 6.79 -1.52
CA VAL A 359 -19.45 5.87 -0.42
C VAL A 359 -20.41 6.08 0.75
N LYS A 360 -21.02 4.99 1.20
CA LYS A 360 -21.92 4.94 2.35
C LYS A 360 -21.21 4.56 3.63
N SER A 361 -20.30 3.58 3.56
CA SER A 361 -19.69 3.01 4.76
C SER A 361 -18.23 2.66 4.55
N ILE A 362 -17.47 2.73 5.64
CA ILE A 362 -16.11 2.20 5.75
C ILE A 362 -16.09 1.27 6.96
N ARG A 363 -15.71 0.00 6.72
CA ARG A 363 -15.61 -1.06 7.72
C ARG A 363 -14.20 -1.60 7.76
N THR A 364 -13.80 -2.13 8.90
CA THR A 364 -12.50 -2.80 9.05
C THR A 364 -12.59 -4.03 9.95
N TRP A 365 -11.63 -4.93 9.80
CA TRP A 365 -11.34 -6.05 10.69
C TRP A 365 -9.87 -6.42 10.55
N LYS A 366 -9.38 -7.32 11.40
CA LYS A 366 -8.05 -7.93 11.26
C LYS A 366 -8.17 -9.43 10.98
N ARG A 367 -7.13 -9.98 10.37
CA ARG A 367 -6.94 -11.42 10.15
C ARG A 367 -5.69 -11.87 10.86
N LEU A 368 -5.79 -12.90 11.70
CA LEU A 368 -4.67 -13.49 12.42
C LEU A 368 -3.97 -14.55 11.55
N ASP A 369 -2.67 -14.74 11.72
CA ASP A 369 -1.96 -15.89 11.16
C ASP A 369 -2.13 -17.13 12.04
N ASP A 370 -3.36 -17.59 12.13
CA ASP A 370 -3.70 -18.91 12.65
C ASP A 370 -4.14 -19.83 11.49
N GLN A 371 -4.61 -21.03 11.80
CA GLN A 371 -5.02 -22.01 10.78
C GLN A 371 -6.17 -21.50 9.89
N ASP A 372 -7.10 -20.72 10.46
CA ASP A 372 -8.36 -20.33 9.80
C ASP A 372 -8.38 -18.88 9.31
N LEU A 373 -7.26 -18.16 9.49
CA LEU A 373 -7.19 -16.72 9.33
C LEU A 373 -8.30 -16.04 10.13
N SER A 374 -8.38 -16.30 11.43
CA SER A 374 -9.48 -15.81 12.28
C SER A 374 -9.70 -14.32 12.10
N ARG A 375 -10.97 -13.95 11.90
CA ARG A 375 -11.39 -12.55 11.79
C ARG A 375 -11.65 -12.00 13.18
N VAL A 376 -10.95 -10.94 13.55
CA VAL A 376 -11.10 -10.27 14.84
C VAL A 376 -11.37 -8.77 14.66
N ASP A 377 -11.89 -8.15 15.71
CA ASP A 377 -12.03 -6.70 15.83
C ASP A 377 -12.78 -6.01 14.68
N ALA A 378 -13.81 -6.66 14.18
CA ALA A 378 -14.66 -6.09 13.15
C ALA A 378 -15.39 -4.83 13.65
N GLN A 379 -15.29 -3.72 12.92
CA GLN A 379 -15.98 -2.46 13.26
C GLN A 379 -16.29 -1.57 12.06
N PHE A 380 -17.24 -0.65 12.26
CA PHE A 380 -17.50 0.47 11.37
C PHE A 380 -16.60 1.64 11.77
N LEU A 381 -15.89 2.21 10.80
CA LEU A 381 -15.12 3.43 10.99
C LEU A 381 -15.96 4.66 10.65
N TRP A 382 -16.77 4.53 9.61
CA TRP A 382 -17.58 5.63 9.14
C TRP A 382 -18.84 5.12 8.47
N ASN A 383 -19.92 5.84 8.67
CA ASN A 383 -21.18 5.66 7.97
C ASN A 383 -21.71 7.05 7.60
N ASN A 384 -22.10 7.24 6.35
CA ASN A 384 -22.75 8.45 5.90
C ASN A 384 -24.23 8.40 6.29
N PRO A 385 -24.71 9.22 7.24
CA PRO A 385 -26.11 9.22 7.64
C PRO A 385 -27.05 9.80 6.56
N GLY A 386 -26.50 10.47 5.54
CA GLY A 386 -27.28 11.20 4.52
C GLY A 386 -27.78 10.34 3.35
N ASN A 387 -28.42 9.20 3.60
CA ASN A 387 -29.17 8.45 2.57
C ASN A 387 -30.34 7.64 3.14
#